data_AF-A0A972JU39-F1
#
_entry.id   AF-A0A972JU39-F1
#
_cell.length_a   1.000
_cell.length_b   1.000
_cell.length_c   1.000
_cell.angle_alpha   90.00
_cell.angle_beta   90.00
_cell.angle_gamma   90.00
#
_symmetry.space_group_name_H-M   'P 1'
#
loop_
_entity.id
_entity.type
_entity.pdbx_description
1 polymer ?
#
loop_
_entity_poly.entity_id
_entity_poly.type
_entity_poly.pdbx_seq_one_letter_code
_entity_poly.pdbx_strand_id
1 'polypeptide(L)'
;MRCFLIFVCVCLFTLTACSPSAEALVSPPEAAWIEARADLPAEVPIYRPTWLPERFAEPELVDVQAEGDYAPSYTIHYASTEDGHLVFILGIGVGALGNAPRPETQTPVMVLGTEGILSTNTENVPQQGVSWQEGNLSYWIRVMSDALTEEELLQVVASLEPVE
;
A
#
# COMPACT_ATOMS: atom_id res chain seq x y z
N MET A 1 29.66 -42.25 -56.67
CA MET A 1 28.74 -41.08 -56.65
C MET A 1 27.33 -41.56 -56.34
N ARG A 2 26.90 -41.49 -55.08
CA ARG A 2 25.48 -41.56 -54.67
C ARG A 2 25.34 -40.68 -53.42
N CYS A 3 24.77 -39.50 -53.61
CA CYS A 3 24.44 -38.55 -52.55
C CYS A 3 23.24 -39.07 -51.73
N PHE A 4 23.38 -39.11 -50.41
CA PHE A 4 22.27 -39.29 -49.47
C PHE A 4 21.91 -37.91 -48.92
N LEU A 5 20.69 -37.44 -49.23
CA LEU A 5 20.07 -36.29 -48.55
C LEU A 5 19.48 -36.78 -47.22
N ILE A 6 19.89 -36.16 -46.11
CA ILE A 6 19.24 -36.30 -44.81
C ILE A 6 18.29 -35.11 -44.66
N PHE A 7 16.99 -35.40 -44.64
CA PHE A 7 15.92 -34.43 -44.38
C PHE A 7 15.75 -34.32 -42.86
N VAL A 8 16.25 -33.23 -42.26
CA VAL A 8 16.00 -32.92 -40.84
C VAL A 8 14.70 -32.14 -40.77
N CYS A 9 13.66 -32.77 -40.22
CA CYS A 9 12.35 -32.16 -39.98
C CYS A 9 12.44 -31.31 -38.70
N VAL A 10 12.48 -29.99 -38.87
CA VAL A 10 12.44 -29.02 -37.75
C VAL A 10 10.97 -28.78 -37.40
N CYS A 11 10.50 -29.39 -36.32
CA CYS A 11 9.21 -29.06 -35.73
C CYS A 11 9.29 -27.67 -35.08
N LEU A 12 8.76 -26.66 -35.77
CA LEU A 12 8.45 -25.37 -35.16
C LEU A 12 7.33 -25.57 -34.14
N PHE A 13 7.67 -25.59 -32.86
CA PHE A 13 6.71 -25.37 -31.77
C PHE A 13 6.47 -23.86 -31.68
N THR A 14 5.36 -23.37 -32.23
CA THR A 14 4.85 -22.04 -31.91
C THR A 14 4.24 -22.08 -30.52
N LEU A 15 4.99 -21.62 -29.52
CA LEU A 15 4.47 -21.31 -28.20
C LEU A 15 3.56 -20.08 -28.32
N THR A 16 2.25 -20.31 -28.39
CA THR A 16 1.25 -19.26 -28.20
C THR A 16 1.34 -18.82 -26.74
N ALA A 17 2.02 -17.69 -26.50
CA ALA A 17 1.97 -17.00 -25.22
C ALA A 17 0.54 -16.54 -24.98
N CYS A 18 -0.17 -17.23 -24.09
CA CYS A 18 -1.39 -16.72 -23.49
C CYS A 18 -0.98 -15.47 -22.71
N SER A 19 -1.25 -14.28 -23.26
CA SER A 19 -1.10 -13.04 -22.50
C SER A 19 -2.14 -13.10 -21.39
N PRO A 20 -1.76 -13.10 -20.10
CA PRO A 20 -2.74 -12.83 -19.07
C PRO A 20 -3.31 -11.44 -19.39
N SER A 21 -4.62 -11.37 -19.62
CA SER A 21 -5.32 -10.10 -19.64
C SER A 21 -5.01 -9.41 -18.32
N ALA A 22 -4.26 -8.32 -18.38
CA ALA A 22 -4.21 -7.37 -17.29
C ALA A 22 -5.63 -6.83 -17.13
N GLU A 23 -6.35 -7.34 -16.14
CA GLU A 23 -7.59 -6.74 -15.69
C GLU A 23 -7.30 -5.27 -15.39
N ALA A 24 -8.10 -4.39 -16.00
CA ALA A 24 -7.92 -2.96 -15.88
C ALA A 24 -8.11 -2.56 -14.42
N LEU A 25 -7.02 -2.07 -13.82
CA LEU A 25 -7.00 -1.57 -12.45
C LEU A 25 -7.97 -0.39 -12.33
N VAL A 26 -9.01 -0.53 -11.50
CA VAL A 26 -9.86 0.60 -11.13
C VAL A 26 -9.05 1.46 -10.15
N SER A 27 -8.56 2.61 -10.62
CA SER A 27 -7.95 3.59 -9.72
C SER A 27 -8.98 4.04 -8.69
N PRO A 28 -8.68 4.00 -7.38
CA PRO A 28 -9.63 4.44 -6.37
C PRO A 28 -9.94 5.93 -6.55
N PRO A 29 -11.19 6.37 -6.28
CA PRO A 29 -11.57 7.76 -6.40
C PRO A 29 -10.70 8.66 -5.52
N GLU A 30 -10.29 9.80 -6.08
CA GLU A 30 -9.16 10.60 -5.55
C GLU A 30 -9.58 11.67 -4.54
N ALA A 31 -10.90 11.83 -4.28
CA ALA A 31 -11.45 13.01 -3.60
C ALA A 31 -10.85 13.25 -2.21
N ALA A 32 -10.78 12.23 -1.35
CA ALA A 32 -10.22 12.35 0.00
C ALA A 32 -8.72 12.75 -0.01
N TRP A 33 -7.96 12.26 -0.99
CA TRP A 33 -6.54 12.58 -1.14
C TRP A 33 -6.32 14.03 -1.60
N ILE A 34 -7.15 14.49 -2.54
CA ILE A 34 -7.14 15.87 -3.02
C ILE A 34 -7.54 16.82 -1.89
N GLU A 35 -8.55 16.45 -1.09
CA GLU A 35 -8.99 17.23 0.07
C GLU A 35 -7.89 17.33 1.13
N ALA A 36 -7.27 16.21 1.51
CA ALA A 36 -6.12 16.22 2.42
C ALA A 36 -4.95 17.06 1.89
N ARG A 37 -4.68 17.00 0.57
CA ARG A 37 -3.63 17.79 -0.07
C ARG A 37 -3.93 19.29 -0.02
N ALA A 38 -5.18 19.69 -0.24
CA ALA A 38 -5.59 21.08 -0.22
C ALA A 38 -5.43 21.72 1.17
N ASP A 39 -5.62 20.95 2.24
CA ASP A 39 -5.55 21.44 3.62
C ASP A 39 -4.15 21.38 4.23
N LEU A 40 -3.23 20.58 3.68
CA LEU A 40 -1.87 20.41 4.21
C LEU A 40 -0.84 21.32 3.53
N PRO A 41 0.20 21.81 4.24
CA PRO A 41 1.29 22.58 3.65
C PRO A 41 1.96 21.85 2.47
N ALA A 42 2.31 22.58 1.41
CA ALA A 42 2.79 22.00 0.14
C ALA A 42 4.08 21.17 0.31
N GLU A 43 4.89 21.47 1.32
CA GLU A 43 6.11 20.75 1.67
C GLU A 43 5.88 19.39 2.34
N VAL A 44 4.67 19.11 2.83
CA VAL A 44 4.32 17.84 3.47
C VAL A 44 4.05 16.80 2.41
N PRO A 45 4.84 15.71 2.25
CA PRO A 45 4.54 14.70 1.26
C PRO A 45 3.25 13.95 1.61
N ILE A 46 2.41 13.69 0.61
CA ILE A 46 1.21 12.86 0.74
C ILE A 46 1.31 11.74 -0.28
N TYR A 47 1.06 10.52 0.16
CA TYR A 47 1.17 9.33 -0.67
C TYR A 47 -0.16 8.59 -0.70
N ARG A 48 -0.63 8.28 -1.91
CA ARG A 48 -1.84 7.49 -2.14
C ARG A 48 -1.49 6.17 -2.81
N PRO A 49 -2.24 5.09 -2.55
CA PRO A 49 -2.08 3.86 -3.31
C PRO A 49 -2.69 4.01 -4.71
N THR A 50 -1.98 3.55 -5.73
CA THR A 50 -2.54 3.39 -7.09
C THR A 50 -3.20 2.03 -7.31
N TRP A 51 -2.97 1.10 -6.39
CA TRP A 51 -3.57 -0.22 -6.40
C TRP A 51 -4.15 -0.55 -5.03
N LEU A 52 -5.38 -1.05 -5.04
CA LEU A 52 -6.03 -1.68 -3.90
C LEU A 52 -6.84 -2.88 -4.40
N PRO A 53 -7.02 -3.91 -3.57
CA PRO A 53 -7.97 -4.96 -3.88
C PRO A 53 -9.40 -4.41 -4.02
N GLU A 54 -10.18 -4.97 -4.95
CA GLU A 54 -11.54 -4.47 -5.29
C GLU A 54 -12.54 -4.45 -4.13
N ARG A 55 -12.25 -5.21 -3.06
CA ARG A 55 -13.07 -5.25 -1.84
C ARG A 55 -12.98 -3.97 -1.01
N PHE A 56 -12.00 -3.10 -1.26
CA PHE A 56 -11.92 -1.80 -0.60
C PHE A 56 -12.76 -0.77 -1.34
N ALA A 57 -13.62 -0.09 -0.57
CA ALA A 57 -14.49 0.98 -1.03
C ALA A 57 -13.71 2.26 -1.35
N GLU A 58 -14.44 3.33 -1.65
CA GLU A 58 -13.87 4.66 -1.85
C GLU A 58 -13.17 5.19 -0.57
N PRO A 59 -12.08 5.96 -0.70
CA PRO A 59 -11.42 6.55 0.46
C PRO A 59 -12.29 7.63 1.10
N GLU A 60 -12.26 7.66 2.43
CA GLU A 60 -12.88 8.69 3.26
C GLU A 60 -11.79 9.44 4.04
N LEU A 61 -11.80 10.77 3.97
CA LEU A 61 -10.98 11.62 4.82
C LEU A 61 -11.61 11.70 6.21
N VAL A 62 -10.92 11.17 7.22
CA VAL A 62 -11.42 11.11 8.60
C VAL A 62 -10.97 12.34 9.39
N ASP A 63 -9.72 12.76 9.21
CA ASP A 63 -9.12 13.90 9.90
C ASP A 63 -8.01 14.50 9.05
N VAL A 64 -7.84 15.82 9.14
CA VAL A 64 -6.72 16.57 8.56
C VAL A 64 -6.41 17.79 9.42
N GLN A 65 -5.13 18.01 9.69
CA GLN A 65 -4.66 19.15 10.49
C GLN A 65 -3.39 19.70 9.87
N ALA A 66 -3.44 20.95 9.39
CA ALA A 66 -2.27 21.66 8.86
C ALA A 66 -1.24 21.99 9.94
N GLU A 67 -1.72 22.32 11.15
CA GLU A 67 -0.93 22.72 12.30
C GLU A 67 -1.45 21.99 13.56
N GLY A 68 -1.08 20.71 13.71
CA GLY A 68 -1.38 19.95 14.91
C GLY A 68 -0.41 20.23 16.06
N ASP A 69 -0.71 19.73 17.26
CA ASP A 69 0.12 19.90 18.46
C ASP A 69 1.57 19.40 18.30
N TYR A 70 1.81 18.49 17.34
CA TYR A 70 3.10 17.84 17.13
C TYR A 70 3.65 17.98 15.69
N ALA A 71 2.79 17.99 14.68
CA ALA A 71 3.11 18.11 13.25
C ALA A 71 1.81 18.20 12.43
N PRO A 72 1.87 18.54 11.13
CA PRO A 72 0.76 18.31 10.21
C PRO A 72 0.39 16.82 10.16
N SER A 73 -0.91 16.50 10.07
CA SER A 73 -1.42 15.13 10.11
C SER A 73 -2.63 14.94 9.21
N TYR A 74 -2.84 13.70 8.75
CA TYR A 74 -4.11 13.28 8.16
C TYR A 74 -4.40 11.82 8.50
N THR A 75 -5.67 11.44 8.41
CA THR A 75 -6.13 10.06 8.46
C THR A 75 -7.11 9.81 7.31
N ILE A 76 -6.77 8.90 6.41
CA ILE A 76 -7.64 8.44 5.31
C ILE A 76 -7.94 6.96 5.50
N HIS A 77 -9.19 6.60 5.32
CA HIS A 77 -9.71 5.27 5.60
C HIS A 77 -10.37 4.67 4.34
N TYR A 78 -10.13 3.38 4.13
CA TYR A 78 -10.82 2.53 3.16
C TYR A 78 -11.57 1.41 3.89
N ALA A 79 -12.89 1.40 3.78
CA ALA A 79 -13.73 0.32 4.29
C ALA A 79 -13.66 -0.90 3.36
N SER A 80 -13.53 -2.10 3.91
CA SER A 80 -13.64 -3.36 3.16
C SER A 80 -15.07 -3.87 3.17
N THR A 81 -15.50 -4.51 2.08
CA THR A 81 -16.75 -5.28 2.03
C THR A 81 -16.72 -6.56 2.87
N GLU A 82 -15.54 -6.99 3.32
CA GLU A 82 -15.31 -8.24 4.06
C GLU A 82 -15.06 -8.01 5.56
N ASP A 83 -15.64 -6.94 6.14
CA ASP A 83 -15.40 -6.52 7.52
C ASP A 83 -13.91 -6.23 7.80
N GLY A 84 -13.50 -5.00 7.53
CA GLY A 84 -12.13 -4.56 7.76
C GLY A 84 -11.87 -3.14 7.31
N HIS A 85 -10.75 -2.60 7.76
CA HIS A 85 -10.37 -1.22 7.49
C HIS A 85 -8.89 -1.14 7.14
N LEU A 86 -8.58 -0.48 6.03
CA LEU A 86 -7.23 -0.04 5.68
C LEU A 86 -7.14 1.46 5.95
N VAL A 87 -6.15 1.86 6.75
CA VAL A 87 -6.02 3.23 7.24
C VAL A 87 -4.64 3.77 6.92
N PHE A 88 -4.59 4.91 6.25
CA PHE A 88 -3.38 5.69 5.96
C PHE A 88 -3.30 6.85 6.94
N ILE A 89 -2.18 6.97 7.63
CA ILE A 89 -2.01 7.96 8.68
C ILE A 89 -0.66 8.67 8.52
N LEU A 90 -0.69 9.99 8.56
CA LEU A 90 0.47 10.86 8.68
C LEU A 90 0.47 11.54 10.05
N GLY A 91 1.67 11.82 10.56
CA GLY A 91 1.84 12.84 11.61
C GLY A 91 1.53 12.32 13.01
N ILE A 92 1.45 11.00 13.17
CA ILE A 92 1.49 10.37 14.48
C ILE A 92 2.83 10.73 15.13
N GLY A 93 2.81 11.59 16.15
CA GLY A 93 3.97 11.84 16.99
C GLY A 93 4.49 10.53 17.60
N VAL A 94 5.80 10.42 17.81
CA VAL A 94 6.40 9.26 18.50
C VAL A 94 5.71 9.10 19.87
N GLY A 95 4.96 8.01 20.06
CA GLY A 95 4.17 7.75 21.27
C GLY A 95 2.68 8.14 21.21
N ALA A 96 2.21 8.83 20.16
CA ALA A 96 0.81 9.22 19.98
C ALA A 96 -0.13 8.02 19.73
N LEU A 97 0.41 6.89 19.26
CA LEU A 97 -0.31 5.62 19.17
C LEU A 97 -0.60 4.96 20.52
N GLY A 98 -0.17 5.56 21.64
CA GLY A 98 -0.47 5.12 22.99
C GLY A 98 -0.01 3.68 23.28
N ASN A 99 -0.80 2.98 24.10
CA ASN A 99 -0.60 1.58 24.50
C ASN A 99 -0.96 0.58 23.38
N ALA A 100 -0.58 0.86 22.13
CA ALA A 100 -0.65 -0.16 21.08
C ALA A 100 0.15 -1.39 21.54
N PRO A 101 -0.41 -2.60 21.44
CA PRO A 101 0.30 -3.79 21.85
C PRO A 101 1.60 -3.89 21.05
N ARG A 102 2.68 -4.31 21.73
CA ARG A 102 3.98 -4.47 21.07
C ARG A 102 3.80 -5.47 19.92
N PRO A 103 4.27 -5.17 18.70
CA PRO A 103 4.16 -6.11 17.61
C PRO A 103 4.99 -7.37 17.91
N GLU A 104 4.45 -8.52 17.51
CA GLU A 104 5.09 -9.82 17.69
C GLU A 104 6.28 -9.96 16.74
N THR A 105 6.12 -9.47 15.52
CA THR A 105 7.17 -9.47 14.50
C THR A 105 7.38 -8.07 13.93
N GLN A 106 8.62 -7.81 13.55
CA GLN A 106 9.02 -6.59 12.84
C GLN A 106 10.00 -6.99 11.75
N THR A 107 9.66 -6.66 10.51
CA THR A 107 10.43 -7.01 9.32
C THR A 107 10.77 -5.72 8.56
N PRO A 108 12.05 -5.45 8.25
CA PRO A 108 12.41 -4.30 7.43
C PRO A 108 11.81 -4.41 6.03
N VAL A 109 11.26 -3.30 5.52
CA VAL A 109 10.68 -3.19 4.18
C VAL A 109 11.12 -1.87 3.53
N MET A 110 11.03 -1.78 2.21
CA MET A 110 11.29 -0.52 1.50
C MET A 110 9.98 0.15 1.13
N VAL A 111 9.84 1.43 1.46
CA VAL A 111 8.70 2.28 1.12
C VAL A 111 9.22 3.50 0.37
N LEU A 112 8.92 3.61 -0.93
CA LEU A 112 9.37 4.75 -1.75
C LEU A 112 10.90 5.01 -1.70
N GLY A 113 11.70 3.96 -1.49
CA GLY A 113 13.16 4.07 -1.34
C GLY A 113 13.64 4.40 0.07
N THR A 114 12.73 4.56 1.03
CA THR A 114 12.99 4.74 2.47
C THR A 114 12.83 3.42 3.21
N GLU A 115 13.68 3.16 4.21
CA GLU A 115 13.54 1.98 5.08
C GLU A 115 12.33 2.17 6.02
N GLY A 116 11.42 1.21 6.00
CA GLY A 116 10.26 1.12 6.88
C GLY A 116 10.23 -0.23 7.60
N ILE A 117 9.21 -0.41 8.44
CA ILE A 117 9.00 -1.61 9.25
C ILE A 117 7.59 -2.13 9.00
N LEU A 118 7.50 -3.37 8.52
CA LEU A 118 6.28 -4.16 8.59
C LEU A 118 6.17 -4.75 9.99
N SER A 119 5.08 -4.46 10.68
CA SER A 119 4.76 -4.97 12.00
C SER A 119 3.51 -5.84 11.94
N THR A 120 3.53 -6.97 12.63
CA THR A 120 2.33 -7.83 12.80
C THR A 120 2.06 -8.11 14.28
N ASN A 121 0.78 -8.24 14.61
CA ASN A 121 0.29 -8.62 15.94
C ASN A 121 -0.96 -9.49 15.74
N THR A 122 -0.98 -10.66 16.39
CA THR A 122 -2.09 -11.61 16.31
C THR A 122 -2.90 -11.67 17.60
N GLU A 123 -2.50 -10.94 18.64
CA GLU A 123 -3.19 -10.88 19.91
C GLU A 123 -4.49 -10.06 19.82
N ASN A 124 -5.62 -10.70 20.14
CA ASN A 124 -6.98 -10.16 20.23
C ASN A 124 -7.65 -9.75 18.91
N VAL A 125 -6.97 -8.98 18.05
CA VAL A 125 -7.42 -8.61 16.70
C VAL A 125 -6.19 -8.61 15.80
N PRO A 126 -6.15 -9.42 14.72
CA PRO A 126 -5.05 -9.37 13.77
C PRO A 126 -4.84 -7.93 13.28
N GLN A 127 -3.66 -7.40 13.59
CA GLN A 127 -3.23 -6.10 13.15
C GLN A 127 -1.91 -6.27 12.43
N GLN A 128 -1.87 -5.77 11.20
CA GLN A 128 -0.61 -5.60 10.49
C GLN A 128 -0.53 -4.20 9.94
N GLY A 129 0.68 -3.71 9.76
CA GLY A 129 0.88 -2.39 9.20
C GLY A 129 2.32 -2.13 8.85
N VAL A 130 2.51 -1.21 7.92
CA VAL A 130 3.82 -0.70 7.54
C VAL A 130 3.96 0.70 8.07
N SER A 131 5.09 1.01 8.70
CA SER A 131 5.44 2.36 9.09
C SER A 131 6.81 2.76 8.59
N TRP A 132 6.99 4.03 8.29
CA TRP A 132 8.27 4.61 7.90
C TRP A 132 8.34 6.07 8.31
N GLN A 133 9.51 6.67 8.19
CA GLN A 133 9.76 8.04 8.59
C GLN A 133 10.39 8.83 7.45
N GLU A 134 9.86 10.03 7.18
CA GLU A 134 10.45 11.00 6.27
C GLU A 134 10.64 12.32 7.00
N GLY A 135 11.90 12.71 7.22
CA GLY A 135 12.23 13.85 8.08
C GLY A 135 11.70 13.66 9.50
N ASN A 136 10.85 14.59 9.97
CA ASN A 136 10.21 14.53 11.28
C ASN A 136 8.80 13.92 11.25
N LEU A 137 8.34 13.45 10.09
CA LEU A 137 7.00 12.91 9.88
C LEU A 137 7.02 11.38 9.93
N SER A 138 6.11 10.81 10.72
CA SER A 138 5.89 9.36 10.75
C SER A 138 4.66 9.01 9.92
N TYR A 139 4.82 8.03 9.04
CA TYR A 139 3.76 7.49 8.19
C TYR A 139 3.40 6.08 8.64
N TRP A 140 2.12 5.76 8.56
CA TRP A 140 1.58 4.45 8.89
C TRP A 140 0.52 4.04 7.88
N ILE A 141 0.59 2.79 7.43
CA ILE A 141 -0.49 2.09 6.74
C ILE A 141 -0.89 0.94 7.64
N ARG A 142 -2.13 0.91 8.11
CA ARG A 142 -2.63 -0.06 9.09
C ARG A 142 -3.81 -0.83 8.53
N VAL A 143 -3.81 -2.13 8.77
CA VAL A 143 -4.93 -3.04 8.54
C VAL A 143 -5.50 -3.41 9.90
N MET A 144 -6.77 -3.10 10.15
CA MET A 144 -7.45 -3.36 11.41
C MET A 144 -8.38 -4.59 11.32
N SER A 145 -7.87 -5.68 10.75
CA SER A 145 -8.59 -6.92 10.43
C SER A 145 -7.66 -7.91 9.71
N ASP A 146 -8.15 -9.09 9.38
CA ASP A 146 -7.57 -10.03 8.41
C ASP A 146 -7.97 -9.74 6.95
N ALA A 147 -8.68 -8.63 6.70
CA ALA A 147 -9.14 -8.23 5.36
C ALA A 147 -8.02 -7.94 4.34
N LEU A 148 -6.76 -8.05 4.70
CA LEU A 148 -5.63 -7.90 3.80
C LEU A 148 -4.52 -8.86 4.22
N THR A 149 -3.98 -9.60 3.26
CA THR A 149 -2.80 -10.46 3.49
C THR A 149 -1.52 -9.62 3.56
N GLU A 150 -0.43 -10.20 4.05
CA GLU A 150 0.88 -9.53 4.05
C GLU A 150 1.33 -9.16 2.63
N GLU A 151 1.18 -10.07 1.67
CA GLU A 151 1.56 -9.85 0.27
C GLU A 151 0.78 -8.68 -0.35
N GLU A 152 -0.53 -8.64 -0.11
CA GLU A 152 -1.36 -7.53 -0.56
C GLU A 152 -0.94 -6.21 0.11
N LEU A 153 -0.57 -6.22 1.40
CA LEU A 153 -0.09 -5.00 2.10
C LEU A 153 1.16 -4.46 1.43
N LEU A 154 2.11 -5.35 1.13
CA LEU A 154 3.34 -5.00 0.46
C LEU A 154 3.07 -4.52 -0.97
N GLN A 155 2.06 -5.06 -1.65
CA GLN A 155 1.64 -4.58 -2.96
C GLN A 155 1.01 -3.18 -2.88
N VAL A 156 0.18 -2.90 -1.88
CA VAL A 156 -0.34 -1.55 -1.61
C VAL A 156 0.81 -0.57 -1.39
N VAL A 157 1.77 -0.93 -0.54
CA VAL A 157 2.96 -0.12 -0.23
C VAL A 157 3.81 0.12 -1.48
N ALA A 158 3.98 -0.89 -2.34
CA ALA A 158 4.73 -0.77 -3.58
C ALA A 158 4.01 0.09 -4.64
N SER A 159 2.69 0.26 -4.51
CA SER A 159 1.85 1.05 -5.42
C SER A 159 1.71 2.52 -5.03
N LEU A 160 2.38 2.95 -3.95
CA LEU A 160 2.28 4.33 -3.47
C LEU A 160 2.82 5.33 -4.49
N GLU A 161 2.09 6.40 -4.70
CA GLU A 161 2.49 7.54 -5.52
C GLU A 161 2.23 8.86 -4.80
N PRO A 162 3.04 9.91 -5.06
CA PRO A 162 2.80 11.22 -4.49
C PRO A 162 1.50 11.84 -5.01
N VAL A 163 0.85 12.63 -4.15
CA VAL A 163 -0.30 13.47 -4.50
C VAL A 163 0.22 14.90 -4.71
N GLU A 164 0.03 15.43 -5.92
CA GLU A 164 0.42 16.79 -6.32
C GLU A 164 -0.62 17.85 -5.94
#